data_AF-A0A7C7E165-F1
#
_entry.id   AF-A0A7C7E165-F1
#
_cell.length_a   1.000
_cell.length_b   1.000
_cell.length_c   1.000
_cell.angle_alpha   90.00
_cell.angle_beta   90.00
_cell.angle_gamma   90.00
#
_symmetry.space_group_name_H-M   'P 1'
#
loop_
_entity.id
_entity.type
_entity.pdbx_description
1 polymer ?
#
loop_
_entity_poly.entity_id
_entity_poly.type
_entity_poly.pdbx_seq_one_letter_code
_entity_poly.pdbx_strand_id
1 'polypeptide(L)'
;MRIERVGDNKIRIFVSYDDLEERDIDLDAFSYNSPETQELFWDLMEQAEIELGFEAQESQLCIEAVSDVDQGFVITITKIDDDNDFESIQKFIKNRYRKKDLAIKKKSSSICSTMAIYAIESFDDLCFLASAIKPLYTGRSRVYSHDGLYYLVLFSVESNVTNRKKFESIMSEYSDKMSSVDFLEGYLNEYGKLLADDDAISLFARF
;
A
#
# COMPACT_ATOMS: atom_id res chain seq x y z
N MET A 1 -6.96 26.52 9.34
CA MET A 1 -5.87 26.52 8.32
C MET A 1 -4.92 27.69 8.53
N ARG A 2 -3.65 27.56 8.11
CA ARG A 2 -2.62 28.63 8.17
C ARG A 2 -1.88 28.72 6.84
N ILE A 3 -1.71 29.94 6.32
CA ILE A 3 -0.96 30.19 5.07
C ILE A 3 0.35 30.90 5.40
N GLU A 4 1.44 30.49 4.75
CA GLU A 4 2.77 31.08 4.86
C GLU A 4 3.34 31.40 3.48
N ARG A 5 3.90 32.60 3.33
CA ARG A 5 4.68 32.97 2.15
C ARG A 5 6.11 32.45 2.29
N VAL A 6 6.51 31.57 1.37
CA VAL A 6 7.86 30.96 1.36
C VAL A 6 8.79 31.67 0.37
N GLY A 7 8.23 32.35 -0.62
CA GLY A 7 8.93 33.23 -1.54
C GLY A 7 7.94 34.08 -2.33
N ASP A 8 8.44 34.85 -3.29
CA ASP A 8 7.60 35.71 -4.14
C ASP A 8 6.66 34.89 -5.04
N ASN A 9 7.14 33.72 -5.47
CA ASN A 9 6.41 32.81 -6.35
C ASN A 9 5.97 31.53 -5.63
N LYS A 10 6.03 31.47 -4.30
CA LYS A 10 5.76 30.23 -3.56
C LYS A 10 5.08 30.47 -2.23
N ILE A 11 3.95 29.80 -2.02
CA ILE A 11 3.23 29.78 -0.75
C ILE A 11 3.12 28.34 -0.23
N ARG A 12 3.04 28.20 1.09
CA ARG A 12 2.74 26.96 1.79
C ARG A 12 1.52 27.13 2.65
N ILE A 13 0.69 26.12 2.70
CA ILE A 13 -0.58 26.11 3.41
C ILE A 13 -0.58 24.88 4.29
N PHE A 14 -0.85 25.09 5.57
CA PHE A 14 -0.94 24.07 6.59
C PHE A 14 -2.42 23.88 6.91
N VAL A 15 -2.89 22.66 6.67
CA VAL A 15 -4.25 22.23 6.95
C VAL A 15 -4.17 21.21 8.08
N SER A 16 -4.79 21.51 9.22
CA SER A 16 -4.81 20.59 10.35
C SER A 16 -5.78 19.43 10.10
N TYR A 17 -5.68 18.37 10.91
CA TYR A 17 -6.64 17.27 10.86
C TYR A 17 -8.08 17.72 11.19
N ASP A 18 -8.25 18.68 12.11
CA ASP A 18 -9.57 19.25 12.43
C ASP A 18 -10.17 19.99 11.21
N ASP A 19 -9.34 20.74 10.46
CA ASP A 19 -9.78 21.47 9.26
C ASP A 19 -10.21 20.51 8.12
N LEU A 20 -9.56 19.34 8.01
CA LEU A 20 -9.90 18.28 7.04
C LEU A 20 -11.23 17.60 7.39
N GLU A 21 -11.46 17.33 8.67
CA GLU A 21 -12.69 16.68 9.17
C GLU A 21 -13.92 17.59 9.02
N GLU A 22 -13.80 18.90 9.29
CA GLU A 22 -14.90 19.86 9.13
C GLU A 22 -15.35 20.02 7.66
N ARG A 23 -14.49 19.71 6.69
CA ARG A 23 -14.74 19.91 5.26
C ARG A 23 -14.98 18.60 4.47
N ASP A 24 -14.96 17.44 5.12
CA ASP A 24 -15.17 16.12 4.51
C ASP A 24 -14.22 15.87 3.32
N ILE A 25 -12.95 16.27 3.45
CA ILE A 25 -11.95 16.15 2.38
C ILE A 25 -11.07 14.93 2.66
N ASP A 26 -11.23 13.90 1.82
CA ASP A 26 -10.37 12.71 1.87
C ASP A 26 -8.98 13.01 1.29
N LEU A 27 -7.94 12.46 1.92
CA LEU A 27 -6.53 12.62 1.53
C LEU A 27 -6.28 12.11 0.10
N ASP A 28 -7.07 11.12 -0.34
CA ASP A 28 -7.00 10.58 -1.69
C ASP A 28 -7.61 11.52 -2.74
N ALA A 29 -8.48 12.46 -2.36
CA ALA A 29 -9.20 13.35 -3.27
C ALA A 29 -8.28 14.35 -4.00
N PHE A 30 -7.20 14.78 -3.33
CA PHE A 30 -6.18 15.66 -3.91
C PHE A 30 -5.43 15.03 -5.10
N SER A 31 -5.38 13.70 -5.17
CA SER A 31 -4.75 12.99 -6.27
C SER A 31 -5.60 12.98 -7.55
N TYR A 32 -6.92 13.20 -7.43
CA TYR A 32 -7.87 12.92 -8.50
C TYR A 32 -8.55 14.15 -9.12
N ASN A 33 -8.14 15.38 -8.77
CA ASN A 33 -8.83 16.61 -9.22
C ASN A 33 -10.34 16.54 -8.92
N SER A 34 -10.70 16.13 -7.72
CA SER A 34 -12.11 16.09 -7.31
C SER A 34 -12.69 17.53 -7.27
N PRO A 35 -14.01 17.71 -7.49
CA PRO A 35 -14.62 19.04 -7.44
C PRO A 35 -14.50 19.71 -6.07
N GLU A 36 -14.54 18.93 -4.99
CA GLU A 36 -14.37 19.41 -3.60
C GLU A 36 -12.97 19.98 -3.38
N THR A 37 -11.97 19.33 -3.98
CA THR A 37 -10.58 19.77 -3.96
C THR A 37 -10.41 21.09 -4.74
N GLN A 38 -11.12 21.25 -5.87
CA GLN A 38 -11.07 22.49 -6.66
C GLN A 38 -11.66 23.66 -5.88
N GLU A 39 -12.81 23.49 -5.22
CA GLU A 39 -13.40 24.53 -4.37
C GLU A 39 -12.45 24.97 -3.26
N LEU A 40 -11.80 24.01 -2.57
CA LEU A 40 -10.79 24.34 -1.57
C LEU A 40 -9.64 25.16 -2.17
N PHE A 41 -9.15 24.82 -3.37
CA PHE A 41 -8.08 25.59 -3.99
C PHE A 41 -8.48 27.03 -4.31
N TRP A 42 -9.72 27.27 -4.74
CA TRP A 42 -10.22 28.63 -4.99
C TRP A 42 -10.25 29.45 -3.70
N ASP A 43 -10.78 28.89 -2.62
CA ASP A 43 -10.77 29.53 -1.30
C ASP A 43 -9.35 29.88 -0.84
N LEU A 44 -8.41 28.95 -1.03
CA LEU A 44 -7.01 29.14 -0.65
C LEU A 44 -6.29 30.20 -1.49
N MET A 45 -6.60 30.30 -2.78
CA MET A 45 -6.06 31.34 -3.66
C MET A 45 -6.63 32.72 -3.33
N GLU A 46 -7.93 32.81 -3.05
CA GLU A 46 -8.56 34.06 -2.62
C GLU A 46 -7.96 34.56 -1.29
N GLN A 47 -7.78 33.66 -0.31
CA GLN A 47 -7.13 34.00 0.95
C GLN A 47 -5.66 34.43 0.76
N ALA A 48 -4.90 33.72 -0.09
CA ALA A 48 -3.51 34.08 -0.37
C ALA A 48 -3.40 35.43 -1.11
N GLU A 49 -4.36 35.78 -1.96
CA GLU A 49 -4.42 37.09 -2.60
C GLU A 49 -4.69 38.20 -1.58
N ILE A 50 -5.68 38.01 -0.71
CA ILE A 50 -6.07 39.01 0.31
C ILE A 50 -4.98 39.19 1.37
N GLU A 51 -4.41 38.10 1.89
CA GLU A 51 -3.48 38.15 3.02
C GLU A 51 -2.02 38.39 2.59
N LEU A 52 -1.61 37.87 1.43
CA LEU A 52 -0.20 37.83 1.02
C LEU A 52 0.07 38.55 -0.30
N GLY A 53 -0.96 39.09 -0.97
CA GLY A 53 -0.84 39.72 -2.28
C GLY A 53 -0.37 38.75 -3.36
N PHE A 54 -0.69 37.46 -3.22
CA PHE A 54 -0.29 36.42 -4.16
C PHE A 54 -1.22 36.43 -5.39
N GLU A 55 -0.85 37.21 -6.41
CA GLU A 55 -1.62 37.30 -7.66
C GLU A 55 -1.39 36.07 -8.57
N ALA A 56 -2.39 35.21 -8.64
CA ALA A 56 -2.36 33.95 -9.40
C ALA A 56 -3.21 33.95 -10.69
N GLN A 57 -3.94 35.03 -10.96
CA GLN A 57 -5.07 35.09 -11.91
C GLN A 57 -4.72 34.80 -13.39
N GLU A 58 -3.45 34.85 -13.78
CA GLU A 58 -3.00 34.59 -15.15
C GLU A 58 -1.72 33.74 -15.25
N SER A 59 -1.36 33.03 -14.19
CA SER A 59 -0.10 32.25 -14.13
C SER A 59 -0.33 30.75 -13.97
N GLN A 60 0.53 29.94 -14.60
CA GLN A 60 0.49 28.50 -14.40
C GLN A 60 0.98 28.16 -12.98
N LEU A 61 0.18 27.37 -12.25
CA LEU A 61 0.50 26.96 -10.89
C LEU A 61 0.92 25.48 -10.85
N CYS A 62 1.99 25.20 -10.12
CA CYS A 62 2.33 23.87 -9.67
C CYS A 62 1.86 23.69 -8.23
N ILE A 63 1.08 22.64 -8.00
CA ILE A 63 0.54 22.29 -6.69
C ILE A 63 1.15 20.96 -6.26
N GLU A 64 1.75 20.94 -5.07
CA GLU A 64 2.31 19.76 -4.44
C GLU A 64 1.66 19.59 -3.07
N ALA A 65 1.12 18.42 -2.78
CA ALA A 65 0.51 18.11 -1.49
C ALA A 65 1.28 16.97 -0.82
N VAL A 66 1.62 17.15 0.46
CA VAL A 66 2.36 16.18 1.26
C VAL A 66 1.68 16.06 2.62
N SER A 67 1.48 14.82 3.08
CA SER A 67 1.06 14.57 4.46
C SER A 67 2.23 14.75 5.41
N ASP A 68 2.01 15.51 6.48
CA ASP A 68 2.97 15.72 7.57
C ASP A 68 2.40 15.09 8.85
N VAL A 69 3.16 14.19 9.46
CA VAL A 69 2.73 13.45 10.66
C VAL A 69 2.51 14.35 11.88
N ASP A 70 3.17 15.50 11.95
CA ASP A 70 3.07 16.42 13.10
C ASP A 70 2.13 17.60 12.85
N GLN A 71 1.92 17.99 11.59
CA GLN A 71 1.16 19.19 11.21
C GLN A 71 -0.08 18.90 10.36
N GLY A 72 -0.37 17.63 10.08
CA GLY A 72 -1.51 17.19 9.28
C GLY A 72 -1.17 17.16 7.79
N PHE A 73 -1.47 18.23 7.08
CA PHE A 73 -1.36 18.28 5.63
C PHE A 73 -0.77 19.59 5.16
N VAL A 74 0.24 19.51 4.29
CA VAL A 74 0.96 20.68 3.79
C VAL A 74 0.80 20.75 2.27
N ILE A 75 0.14 21.81 1.81
CA ILE A 75 -0.01 22.15 0.41
C ILE A 75 1.01 23.21 0.05
N THR A 76 1.77 22.97 -1.00
CA THR A 76 2.76 23.88 -1.54
C THR A 76 2.34 24.33 -2.93
N ILE A 77 2.17 25.63 -3.14
CA ILE A 77 1.75 26.20 -4.42
C ILE A 77 2.89 27.08 -4.94
N THR A 78 3.32 26.80 -6.17
CA THR A 78 4.40 27.51 -6.86
C THR A 78 3.89 28.12 -8.15
N LYS A 79 4.06 29.43 -8.30
CA LYS A 79 3.80 30.17 -9.54
C LYS A 79 4.95 29.96 -10.52
N ILE A 80 4.62 29.53 -11.74
CA ILE A 80 5.55 29.36 -12.85
C ILE A 80 5.48 30.61 -13.71
N ASP A 81 6.61 31.29 -13.90
CA ASP A 81 6.74 32.41 -14.84
C ASP A 81 7.38 31.89 -16.16
N ASP A 82 6.77 32.19 -17.31
CA ASP A 82 7.32 31.89 -18.65
C ASP A 82 8.53 32.82 -18.91
N ASP A 83 9.71 32.40 -19.39
CA ASP A 83 9.96 31.69 -20.66
C ASP A 83 11.03 30.56 -20.58
N ASN A 84 11.81 30.45 -19.49
CA ASN A 84 12.93 29.48 -19.41
C ASN A 84 12.59 28.21 -18.61
N ASP A 85 11.66 28.32 -17.67
CA ASP A 85 11.30 27.20 -16.80
C ASP A 85 10.33 26.25 -17.48
N PHE A 86 9.47 26.72 -18.39
CA PHE A 86 8.59 25.84 -19.16
C PHE A 86 9.35 24.91 -20.11
N GLU A 87 10.41 25.38 -20.77
CA GLU A 87 11.25 24.51 -21.60
C GLU A 87 12.07 23.55 -20.73
N SER A 88 12.55 24.00 -19.57
CA SER A 88 13.26 23.17 -18.60
C SER A 88 12.36 22.11 -17.98
N ILE A 89 11.13 22.45 -17.61
CA ILE A 89 10.08 21.55 -17.10
C ILE A 89 9.62 20.62 -18.22
N GLN A 90 9.35 21.11 -19.44
CA GLN A 90 9.03 20.24 -20.57
C GLN A 90 10.19 19.31 -20.92
N LYS A 91 11.44 19.73 -20.78
CA LYS A 91 12.62 18.89 -21.01
C LYS A 91 12.85 17.90 -19.88
N PHE A 92 12.59 18.29 -18.63
CA PHE A 92 12.58 17.40 -17.47
C PHE A 92 11.46 16.35 -17.58
N ILE A 93 10.24 16.78 -17.90
CA ILE A 93 9.08 15.92 -18.18
C ILE A 93 9.40 15.05 -19.40
N LYS A 94 9.78 15.59 -20.56
CA LYS A 94 10.11 14.76 -21.74
C LYS A 94 11.28 13.81 -21.50
N ASN A 95 12.30 14.16 -20.70
CA ASN A 95 13.39 13.24 -20.35
C ASN A 95 12.96 12.14 -19.37
N ARG A 96 12.16 12.45 -18.33
CA ARG A 96 11.58 11.41 -17.45
C ARG A 96 10.58 10.53 -18.21
N TYR A 97 9.94 11.08 -19.24
CA TYR A 97 8.90 10.43 -20.04
C TYR A 97 9.45 9.77 -21.33
N ARG A 98 10.77 9.82 -21.58
CA ARG A 98 11.43 9.02 -22.65
C ARG A 98 11.46 7.54 -22.26
N LYS A 99 10.31 6.88 -22.40
CA LYS A 99 10.09 5.47 -22.77
C LYS A 99 10.86 4.35 -22.04
N LYS A 100 11.71 4.61 -21.05
CA LYS A 100 12.36 3.62 -20.19
C LYS A 100 12.00 3.76 -18.71
N ASP A 101 11.63 4.96 -18.24
CA ASP A 101 11.20 5.20 -16.85
C ASP A 101 9.67 5.32 -16.66
N LEU A 102 8.90 5.43 -17.77
CA LEU A 102 7.42 5.23 -17.79
C LEU A 102 7.01 3.83 -18.24
N ALA A 103 7.97 2.93 -18.40
CA ALA A 103 7.66 1.68 -17.78
C ALA A 103 7.42 2.08 -16.33
N ILE A 104 6.13 2.15 -15.93
CA ILE A 104 5.74 1.45 -14.73
C ILE A 104 6.55 0.16 -14.91
N LYS A 105 7.74 0.08 -14.26
CA LYS A 105 8.01 -1.13 -13.53
C LYS A 105 6.70 -1.20 -12.79
N LYS A 106 5.82 -2.02 -13.37
CA LYS A 106 5.16 -2.98 -12.57
C LYS A 106 6.37 -3.55 -11.80
N LYS A 107 6.73 -2.91 -10.67
CA LYS A 107 6.27 -3.50 -9.47
C LYS A 107 4.84 -4.01 -9.84
N SER A 108 4.64 -5.22 -10.38
CA SER A 108 5.26 -6.40 -9.83
C SER A 108 5.64 -6.02 -8.39
N SER A 109 4.68 -5.47 -7.62
CA SER A 109 4.17 -6.24 -6.52
C SER A 109 4.17 -7.63 -7.10
N SER A 110 5.35 -8.28 -7.00
CA SER A 110 5.53 -9.65 -7.40
C SER A 110 4.45 -10.24 -6.58
N ILE A 111 3.35 -10.50 -7.28
CA ILE A 111 1.96 -10.56 -6.81
C ILE A 111 2.02 -10.77 -5.33
N CYS A 112 1.62 -9.81 -4.47
CA CYS A 112 1.67 -9.98 -3.00
C CYS A 112 1.39 -11.45 -2.78
N SER A 113 2.45 -12.21 -2.47
CA SER A 113 2.41 -13.64 -2.76
C SER A 113 1.25 -14.11 -1.95
N THR A 114 0.17 -14.61 -2.59
CA THR A 114 -1.12 -14.80 -1.92
C THR A 114 -0.90 -15.88 -0.89
N MET A 115 -0.40 -15.42 0.24
CA MET A 115 0.12 -16.22 1.31
C MET A 115 -1.06 -16.41 2.21
N ALA A 116 -1.30 -17.66 2.56
CA ALA A 116 -2.34 -18.00 3.49
C ALA A 116 -1.67 -18.69 4.66
N ILE A 117 -1.98 -18.22 5.85
CA ILE A 117 -1.56 -18.84 7.10
C ILE A 117 -2.78 -19.54 7.68
N TYR A 118 -2.59 -20.78 8.11
CA TYR A 118 -3.60 -21.59 8.76
C TYR A 118 -3.08 -22.06 10.11
N ALA A 119 -3.89 -21.93 11.16
CA ALA A 119 -3.61 -22.45 12.49
C ALA A 119 -4.20 -23.86 12.63
N ILE A 120 -3.42 -24.76 13.23
CA ILE A 120 -3.75 -26.17 13.43
C ILE A 120 -3.41 -26.53 14.87
N GLU A 121 -4.33 -27.18 15.57
CA GLU A 121 -4.18 -27.48 17.00
C GLU A 121 -3.30 -28.70 17.27
N SER A 122 -3.48 -29.79 16.50
CA SER A 122 -2.75 -31.04 16.71
C SER A 122 -1.68 -31.30 15.66
N PHE A 123 -0.61 -31.98 16.07
CA PHE A 123 0.40 -32.48 15.13
C PHE A 123 -0.15 -33.54 14.18
N ASP A 124 -1.07 -34.39 14.67
CA ASP A 124 -1.69 -35.42 13.85
C ASP A 124 -2.54 -34.78 12.74
N ASP A 125 -3.30 -33.74 13.08
CA ASP A 125 -4.11 -32.98 12.11
C ASP A 125 -3.24 -32.31 11.04
N LEU A 126 -2.08 -31.79 11.43
CA LEU A 126 -1.09 -31.25 10.48
C LEU A 126 -0.62 -32.33 9.49
N CYS A 127 -0.32 -33.55 9.97
CA CYS A 127 0.14 -34.65 9.11
C CYS A 127 -0.97 -35.16 8.19
N PHE A 128 -2.20 -35.30 8.70
CA PHE A 128 -3.36 -35.68 7.91
C PHE A 128 -3.68 -34.64 6.83
N LEU A 129 -3.71 -33.35 7.21
CA LEU A 129 -3.94 -32.25 6.28
C LEU A 129 -2.85 -32.21 5.21
N ALA A 130 -1.56 -32.30 5.59
CA ALA A 130 -0.46 -32.33 4.63
C ALA A 130 -0.59 -33.48 3.62
N SER A 131 -0.93 -34.68 4.09
CA SER A 131 -1.17 -35.84 3.23
C SER A 131 -2.35 -35.64 2.27
N ALA A 132 -3.44 -35.03 2.74
CA ALA A 132 -4.64 -34.78 1.96
C ALA A 132 -4.46 -33.69 0.90
N ILE A 133 -3.70 -32.63 1.20
CA ILE A 133 -3.49 -31.51 0.28
C ILE A 133 -2.30 -31.68 -0.66
N LYS A 134 -1.36 -32.58 -0.37
CA LYS A 134 -0.20 -32.89 -1.23
C LYS A 134 -0.55 -33.12 -2.71
N PRO A 135 -1.59 -33.88 -3.10
CA PRO A 135 -1.96 -34.03 -4.51
C PRO A 135 -2.69 -32.80 -5.09
N LEU A 136 -3.12 -31.85 -4.25
CA LEU A 136 -3.91 -30.68 -4.65
C LEU A 136 -3.09 -29.39 -4.72
N TYR A 137 -1.98 -29.31 -3.99
CA TYR A 137 -1.14 -28.14 -3.86
C TYR A 137 0.32 -28.43 -4.21
N THR A 138 0.89 -27.62 -5.11
CA THR A 138 2.28 -27.77 -5.59
C THR A 138 3.19 -26.59 -5.28
N GLY A 139 2.73 -25.67 -4.43
CA GLY A 139 3.47 -24.46 -4.08
C GLY A 139 4.45 -24.66 -2.93
N ARG A 140 5.16 -23.58 -2.59
CA ARG A 140 6.05 -23.55 -1.43
C ARG A 140 5.25 -23.54 -0.13
N SER A 141 5.76 -24.21 0.90
CA SER A 141 5.08 -24.26 2.20
C SER A 141 6.06 -24.25 3.37
N ARG A 142 5.66 -23.60 4.47
CA ARG A 142 6.40 -23.55 5.74
C ARG A 142 5.50 -23.94 6.90
N VAL A 143 6.08 -24.51 7.95
CA VAL A 143 5.37 -24.75 9.21
C VAL A 143 6.16 -24.16 10.37
N TYR A 144 5.46 -23.39 11.20
CA TYR A 144 5.96 -22.88 12.47
C TYR A 144 5.21 -23.55 13.63
N SER A 145 5.82 -23.60 14.80
CA SER A 145 5.17 -23.95 16.06
C SER A 145 5.30 -22.79 17.04
N HIS A 146 4.18 -22.36 17.61
CA HIS A 146 4.14 -21.27 18.57
C HIS A 146 2.92 -21.45 19.49
N ASP A 147 3.10 -21.23 20.79
CA ASP A 147 2.05 -21.36 21.82
C ASP A 147 1.21 -22.65 21.79
N GLY A 148 1.86 -23.76 21.42
CA GLY A 148 1.21 -25.08 21.35
C GLY A 148 0.38 -25.32 20.08
N LEU A 149 0.33 -24.35 19.17
CA LEU A 149 -0.30 -24.45 17.85
C LEU A 149 0.75 -24.61 16.74
N TYR A 150 0.30 -25.13 15.61
CA TYR A 150 1.07 -25.25 14.38
C TYR A 150 0.51 -24.30 13.33
N TYR A 151 1.39 -23.51 12.71
CA TYR A 151 1.02 -22.55 11.69
C TYR A 151 1.54 -23.00 10.34
N LEU A 152 0.64 -23.41 9.45
CA LEU A 152 0.95 -23.77 8.08
C LEU A 152 0.85 -22.54 7.19
N VAL A 153 1.98 -22.18 6.57
CA VAL A 153 2.10 -21.04 5.66
C VAL A 153 2.20 -21.56 4.24
N LEU A 154 1.27 -21.17 3.37
CA LEU A 154 1.23 -21.56 1.96
C LEU A 154 1.41 -20.36 1.07
N PHE A 155 2.32 -20.44 0.10
CA PHE A 155 2.62 -19.33 -0.81
C PHE A 155 1.87 -19.46 -2.13
N SER A 156 1.37 -18.33 -2.65
CA SER A 156 0.75 -18.23 -3.98
C SER A 156 -0.35 -19.28 -4.18
N VAL A 157 -1.25 -19.41 -3.20
CA VAL A 157 -2.29 -20.45 -3.15
C VAL A 157 -3.14 -20.45 -4.41
N GLU A 158 -3.50 -19.28 -4.94
CA GLU A 158 -4.36 -19.14 -6.10
C GLU A 158 -3.80 -19.79 -7.38
N SER A 159 -2.48 -19.82 -7.54
CA SER A 159 -1.82 -20.39 -8.72
C SER A 159 -1.40 -21.85 -8.55
N ASN A 160 -1.31 -22.33 -7.30
CA ASN A 160 -0.73 -23.63 -6.98
C ASN A 160 -1.76 -24.69 -6.56
N VAL A 161 -3.06 -24.33 -6.53
CA VAL A 161 -4.15 -25.25 -6.18
C VAL A 161 -4.88 -25.72 -7.43
N THR A 162 -4.93 -27.04 -7.65
CA THR A 162 -5.60 -27.63 -8.83
C THR A 162 -7.13 -27.66 -8.69
N ASN A 163 -7.65 -27.99 -7.50
CA ASN A 163 -9.08 -28.08 -7.22
C ASN A 163 -9.44 -27.27 -5.97
N ARG A 164 -9.81 -26.00 -6.19
CA ARG A 164 -10.03 -25.02 -5.13
C ARG A 164 -11.12 -25.43 -4.14
N LYS A 165 -12.28 -25.91 -4.63
CA LYS A 165 -13.40 -26.30 -3.74
C LYS A 165 -13.02 -27.46 -2.83
N LYS A 166 -12.35 -28.48 -3.37
CA LYS A 166 -11.90 -29.63 -2.59
C LYS A 166 -10.82 -29.22 -1.59
N PHE A 167 -9.89 -28.36 -2.02
CA PHE A 167 -8.84 -27.82 -1.16
C PHE A 167 -9.44 -27.03 0.00
N GLU A 168 -10.31 -26.06 -0.25
CA GLU A 168 -10.96 -25.24 0.78
C GLU A 168 -11.76 -26.10 1.77
N SER A 169 -12.47 -27.12 1.27
CA SER A 169 -13.22 -28.06 2.12
C SER A 169 -12.33 -28.85 3.08
N ILE A 170 -11.16 -29.31 2.62
CA ILE A 170 -10.21 -30.05 3.46
C ILE A 170 -9.57 -29.09 4.46
N MET A 171 -9.13 -27.90 4.01
CA MET A 171 -8.50 -26.91 4.89
C MET A 171 -9.43 -26.51 6.04
N SER A 172 -10.73 -26.31 5.78
CA SER A 172 -11.71 -25.93 6.82
C SER A 172 -12.02 -27.02 7.84
N GLU A 173 -11.63 -28.27 7.60
CA GLU A 173 -11.90 -29.38 8.52
C GLU A 173 -10.81 -29.53 9.59
N TYR A 174 -9.55 -29.24 9.23
CA TYR A 174 -8.38 -29.46 10.09
C TYR A 174 -7.65 -28.16 10.48
N SER A 175 -8.08 -27.00 9.97
CA SER A 175 -7.37 -25.75 10.18
C SER A 175 -8.24 -24.52 10.11
N ASP A 176 -7.84 -23.48 10.86
CA ASP A 176 -8.46 -22.17 10.83
C ASP A 176 -7.64 -21.19 10.01
N LYS A 177 -8.28 -20.51 9.06
CA LYS A 177 -7.62 -19.50 8.24
C LYS A 177 -7.37 -18.23 9.04
N MET A 178 -6.12 -17.81 9.12
CA MET A 178 -5.72 -16.62 9.87
C MET A 178 -5.95 -15.34 9.06
N SER A 179 -6.38 -14.30 9.77
CA SER A 179 -6.46 -12.92 9.25
C SER A 179 -5.12 -12.20 9.47
N SER A 180 -4.95 -11.03 8.83
CA SER A 180 -3.75 -10.19 9.03
C SER A 180 -2.43 -10.94 8.76
N VAL A 181 -2.37 -11.58 7.59
CA VAL A 181 -1.28 -12.50 7.19
C VAL A 181 0.11 -11.86 7.28
N ASP A 182 0.28 -10.62 6.85
CA ASP A 182 1.59 -9.96 6.81
C ASP A 182 2.16 -9.74 8.21
N PHE A 183 1.33 -9.30 9.16
CA PHE A 183 1.73 -9.15 10.56
C PHE A 183 2.08 -10.50 11.18
N LEU A 184 1.23 -11.51 10.97
CA LEU A 184 1.42 -12.83 11.55
C LEU A 184 2.67 -13.53 10.98
N GLU A 185 2.99 -13.33 9.70
CA GLU A 185 4.24 -13.82 9.12
C GLU A 185 5.46 -13.23 9.83
N GLY A 186 5.49 -11.91 10.01
CA GLY A 186 6.57 -11.23 10.72
C GLY A 186 6.70 -11.74 12.15
N TYR A 187 5.57 -11.84 12.86
CA TYR A 187 5.52 -12.37 14.22
C TYR A 187 6.03 -13.82 14.32
N LEU A 188 5.61 -14.71 13.43
CA LEU A 188 6.08 -16.10 13.42
C LEU A 188 7.56 -16.21 13.03
N ASN A 189 8.08 -15.32 12.18
CA ASN A 189 9.50 -15.28 11.85
C ASN A 189 10.37 -14.83 13.03
N GLU A 190 9.84 -13.97 13.91
CA GLU A 190 10.56 -13.48 15.08
C GLU A 190 10.40 -14.38 16.32
N TYR A 191 9.19 -14.85 16.60
CA TYR A 191 8.82 -15.55 17.85
C TYR A 191 8.40 -17.01 17.64
N GLY A 192 8.13 -17.43 16.40
CA GLY A 192 7.73 -18.79 16.08
C GLY A 192 8.94 -19.72 15.90
N LYS A 193 8.79 -20.98 16.30
CA LYS A 193 9.79 -22.02 16.03
C LYS A 193 9.54 -22.60 14.64
N LEU A 194 10.40 -22.30 13.68
CA LEU A 194 10.36 -22.90 12.35
C LEU A 194 10.62 -24.42 12.43
N LEU A 195 9.68 -25.23 11.96
CA LEU A 195 9.79 -26.69 11.92
C LEU A 195 10.22 -27.21 10.55
N ALA A 196 9.72 -26.61 9.48
CA ALA A 196 10.07 -26.95 8.11
C ALA A 196 9.98 -25.73 7.20
N ASP A 197 10.95 -25.60 6.30
CA ASP A 197 11.02 -24.54 5.29
C ASP A 197 10.87 -25.09 3.87
N ASP A 198 10.33 -24.27 2.98
CA ASP A 198 10.16 -24.46 1.53
C ASP A 198 9.23 -25.61 1.08
N ASP A 199 9.32 -26.80 1.68
CA ASP A 199 8.57 -28.02 1.33
C ASP A 199 7.98 -28.74 2.55
N ALA A 200 7.30 -27.98 3.42
CA ALA A 200 6.70 -28.53 4.63
C ALA A 200 5.63 -29.60 4.34
N ILE A 201 4.77 -29.39 3.33
CA ILE A 201 3.69 -30.34 2.99
C ILE A 201 4.26 -31.72 2.65
N SER A 202 5.30 -31.80 1.81
CA SER A 202 5.86 -33.11 1.44
C SER A 202 6.54 -33.80 2.62
N LEU A 203 7.09 -33.03 3.55
CA LEU A 203 7.73 -33.53 4.76
C LEU A 203 6.71 -34.12 5.74
N PHE A 204 5.66 -33.37 6.09
CA PHE A 204 4.65 -33.83 7.04
C PHE A 204 3.73 -34.90 6.45
N ALA A 205 3.52 -34.93 5.13
CA ALA A 205 2.79 -36.01 4.46
C ALA A 205 3.49 -37.39 4.47
N ARG A 206 4.69 -37.50 5.07
CA ARG A 206 5.43 -38.77 5.19
C ARG A 206 5.32 -39.40 6.57
N PHE A 207 4.86 -38.64 7.56
CA PHE A 207 4.58 -39.13 8.90
C PHE A 207 3.16 -39.68 8.93
#